data_AF-A0A560V6R0-F1
#
_entry.id   AF-A0A560V6R0-F1
#
_cell.length_a   1.000
_cell.length_b   1.000
_cell.length_c   1.000
_cell.angle_alpha   90.00
_cell.angle_beta   90.00
_cell.angle_gamma   90.00
#
_symmetry.space_group_name_H-M   'P 1'
#
loop_
_entity.id
_entity.type
_entity.pdbx_description
1 polymer ?
#
loop_
_entity_poly.entity_id
_entity_poly.type
_entity_poly.pdbx_seq_one_letter_code
_entity_poly.pdbx_strand_id
1 'polypeptide(L)'
;MRGGDAARDGQPQPGTFRRRPTFAAARPEVRLEHALEQRRVRQARPAIPNHDAQRAAVLVDVDQVLHREQAASDYLAFYQQHLARVQQVVGAIPEAQRPKVFIDMLAGVWDAGCCHTAGKGNFGEFISAAGGRNIAADLLPGVLGDLSMEQIIASRPDVYIATGSRTKPGLASLRFGAQTGEQDARASLAQLVARPGFDTIKAIHEGRVHGIAHDYYDSPYNIIAIEAFAKWFYPDRFKALDVKATQAELYRRFLAVPVTGTEWVDTPLPAAGQQAAR
;
A
#
# COMPACT_ATOMS: atom_id res chain seq x y z
N MET A 1 11.84 -62.38 43.82
CA MET A 1 11.79 -61.28 44.81
C MET A 1 12.16 -59.98 44.11
N ARG A 2 11.34 -58.92 44.32
CA ARG A 2 11.60 -57.45 44.28
C ARG A 2 12.41 -56.89 43.08
N GLY A 3 11.85 -56.05 42.21
CA GLY A 3 11.57 -54.59 42.41
C GLY A 3 12.83 -53.79 42.02
N GLY A 4 12.88 -52.65 41.31
CA GLY A 4 11.94 -51.64 40.81
C GLY A 4 12.78 -50.37 40.48
N ASP A 5 12.41 -49.64 39.43
CA ASP A 5 12.62 -48.21 39.12
C ASP A 5 13.98 -47.48 39.04
N ALA A 6 14.24 -46.96 37.82
CA ALA A 6 14.29 -45.54 37.40
C ALA A 6 15.57 -44.66 37.50
N ALA A 7 15.70 -43.85 36.42
CA ALA A 7 16.25 -42.48 36.28
C ALA A 7 17.74 -42.28 35.92
N ARG A 8 18.01 -41.77 34.70
CA ARG A 8 18.49 -40.40 34.35
C ARG A 8 20.02 -40.36 34.19
N ASP A 9 20.70 -39.54 33.40
CA ASP A 9 20.40 -38.45 32.46
C ASP A 9 21.69 -38.27 31.64
N GLY A 10 21.61 -37.88 30.38
CA GLY A 10 22.77 -37.59 29.53
C GLY A 10 22.44 -36.57 28.45
N GLN A 11 21.94 -35.39 28.85
CA GLN A 11 21.74 -34.27 27.94
C GLN A 11 23.08 -33.60 27.57
N PRO A 12 23.26 -33.14 26.31
CA PRO A 12 24.37 -32.26 25.94
C PRO A 12 24.11 -30.83 26.44
N GLN A 13 25.14 -30.22 27.01
CA GLN A 13 25.14 -28.85 27.57
C GLN A 13 24.82 -27.77 26.49
N PRO A 14 24.05 -26.71 26.82
CA PRO A 14 23.80 -25.60 25.91
C PRO A 14 25.04 -24.70 25.79
N GLY A 15 25.47 -24.45 24.55
CA GLY A 15 26.53 -23.50 24.23
C GLY A 15 26.18 -22.08 24.69
N THR A 16 27.11 -21.41 25.36
CA THR A 16 26.99 -20.03 25.79
C THR A 16 27.03 -19.09 24.58
N PHE A 17 25.87 -18.57 24.18
CA PHE A 17 25.79 -17.51 23.17
C PHE A 17 26.31 -16.20 23.81
N ARG A 18 27.53 -15.77 23.47
CA ARG A 18 28.03 -14.43 23.86
C ARG A 18 27.08 -13.39 23.26
N ARG A 19 26.37 -12.64 24.11
CA ARG A 19 25.58 -11.47 23.69
C ARG A 19 26.52 -10.50 22.96
N ARG A 20 26.18 -10.12 21.73
CA ARG A 20 26.86 -9.02 21.03
C ARG A 20 26.73 -7.76 21.91
N PRO A 21 27.82 -7.01 22.14
CA PRO A 21 27.73 -5.78 22.92
C PRO A 21 26.73 -4.84 22.26
N THR A 22 25.83 -4.27 23.05
CA THR A 22 24.94 -3.19 22.60
C THR A 22 25.79 -1.99 22.19
N PHE A 23 25.31 -1.18 21.25
CA PHE A 23 26.03 0.00 20.75
C PHE A 23 26.47 0.97 21.88
N ALA A 24 25.76 0.96 23.01
CA ALA A 24 26.12 1.68 24.23
C ALA A 24 27.50 1.28 24.81
N ALA A 25 27.98 0.06 24.56
CA ALA A 25 29.27 -0.46 25.00
C ALA A 25 30.42 -0.22 23.99
N ALA A 26 30.16 0.48 22.87
CA ALA A 26 31.19 0.80 21.88
C ALA A 26 32.20 1.83 22.41
N ARG A 27 33.43 1.80 21.89
CA ARG A 27 34.49 2.78 22.23
C ARG A 27 34.01 4.20 21.93
N PRO A 28 34.40 5.21 22.73
CA PRO A 28 33.93 6.60 22.57
C PRO A 28 34.12 7.16 21.15
N GLU A 29 35.23 6.82 20.51
CA GLU A 29 35.57 7.20 19.13
C GLU A 29 34.55 6.63 18.12
N VAL A 30 34.16 5.37 18.25
CA VAL A 30 33.15 4.73 17.38
C VAL A 30 31.76 5.33 17.59
N ARG A 31 31.45 5.73 18.83
CA ARG A 31 30.20 6.44 19.14
C ARG A 31 30.19 7.85 18.57
N LEU A 32 31.34 8.52 18.56
CA LEU A 32 31.49 9.85 17.98
C LEU A 32 31.41 9.81 16.45
N GLU A 33 32.11 8.89 15.81
CA GLU A 33 32.03 8.65 14.35
C GLU A 33 30.59 8.34 13.93
N HIS A 34 29.91 7.41 14.63
CA HIS A 34 28.51 7.13 14.34
C HIS A 34 27.59 8.33 14.59
N ALA A 35 27.83 9.13 15.63
CA ALA A 35 27.04 10.33 15.89
C ALA A 35 27.29 11.44 14.85
N LEU A 36 28.50 11.55 14.33
CA LEU A 36 28.86 12.46 13.24
C LEU A 36 28.25 11.99 11.91
N GLU A 37 28.25 10.69 11.65
CA GLU A 37 27.60 10.09 10.49
C GLU A 37 26.08 10.27 10.54
N GLN A 38 25.44 9.99 11.68
CA GLN A 38 24.02 10.25 11.91
C GLN A 38 23.66 11.74 11.75
N ARG A 39 24.57 12.66 12.12
CA ARG A 39 24.39 14.09 11.89
C ARG A 39 24.54 14.46 10.42
N ARG A 40 25.50 13.88 9.70
CA ARG A 40 25.66 14.08 8.25
C ARG A 40 24.45 13.57 7.48
N VAL A 41 23.95 12.37 7.81
CA VAL A 41 22.70 11.81 7.25
C VAL A 41 21.51 12.73 7.55
N ARG A 42 21.39 13.27 8.78
CA ARG A 42 20.34 14.26 9.10
C ARG A 42 20.48 15.58 8.34
N GLN A 43 21.69 16.07 8.13
CA GLN A 43 21.97 17.35 7.46
C GLN A 43 21.86 17.23 5.94
N ALA A 44 22.13 16.06 5.36
CA ALA A 44 21.97 15.76 3.94
C ALA A 44 20.52 15.46 3.56
N ARG A 45 19.61 15.30 4.53
CA ARG A 45 18.20 15.04 4.29
C ARG A 45 17.51 16.32 3.84
N PRO A 46 17.06 16.45 2.58
CA PRO A 46 16.24 17.60 2.20
C PRO A 46 14.95 17.60 3.02
N ALA A 47 14.38 18.77 3.28
CA ALA A 47 13.08 18.91 3.92
C ALA A 47 11.99 18.33 3.00
N ILE A 48 11.80 17.02 3.08
CA ILE A 48 10.84 16.28 2.28
C ILE A 48 9.48 16.33 3.01
N PRO A 49 8.44 16.94 2.42
CA PRO A 49 7.26 17.37 3.16
C PRO A 49 6.27 16.26 3.51
N ASN A 50 6.53 14.98 3.19
CA ASN A 50 5.64 13.88 3.55
C ASN A 50 6.35 12.53 3.80
N HIS A 51 5.72 11.66 4.58
CA HIS A 51 6.27 10.37 5.04
C HIS A 51 6.55 9.38 3.89
N ASP A 52 5.84 9.48 2.77
CA ASP A 52 6.06 8.61 1.59
C ASP A 52 7.32 8.95 0.80
N ALA A 53 7.61 10.23 0.65
CA ALA A 53 8.88 10.66 0.08
C ALA A 53 10.02 10.42 1.09
N GLN A 54 9.73 10.23 2.39
CA GLN A 54 10.70 9.69 3.35
C GLN A 54 10.93 8.18 3.19
N ARG A 55 9.94 7.38 2.77
CA ARG A 55 10.15 5.97 2.39
C ARG A 55 11.03 5.84 1.14
N ALA A 56 10.81 6.68 0.13
CA ALA A 56 11.74 6.79 -1.00
C ALA A 56 13.15 7.23 -0.56
N ALA A 57 13.25 8.06 0.50
CA ALA A 57 14.53 8.45 1.08
C ALA A 57 15.21 7.34 1.92
N VAL A 58 14.49 6.34 2.46
CA VAL A 58 15.13 5.16 3.08
C VAL A 58 15.99 4.41 2.06
N LEU A 59 15.61 4.45 0.78
CA LEU A 59 16.42 3.91 -0.30
C LEU A 59 17.80 4.60 -0.38
N VAL A 60 17.87 5.91 -0.11
CA VAL A 60 19.13 6.68 -0.11
C VAL A 60 20.07 6.21 1.00
N ASP A 61 19.55 5.93 2.20
CA ASP A 61 20.37 5.43 3.32
C ASP A 61 20.89 4.02 3.07
N VAL A 62 20.06 3.13 2.49
CA VAL A 62 20.47 1.77 2.11
C VAL A 62 21.46 1.81 0.94
N ASP A 63 21.27 2.70 -0.03
CA ASP A 63 22.14 2.79 -1.19
C ASP A 63 23.51 3.43 -0.90
N GLN A 64 23.63 4.29 0.12
CA GLN A 64 24.94 4.73 0.63
C GLN A 64 25.76 3.56 1.18
N VAL A 65 25.09 2.59 1.82
CA VAL A 65 25.73 1.35 2.28
C VAL A 65 26.05 0.41 1.11
N LEU A 66 25.30 0.48 0.01
CA LEU A 66 25.48 -0.33 -1.19
C LEU A 66 26.32 0.34 -2.29
N HIS A 67 26.81 1.57 -2.06
CA HIS A 67 27.51 2.41 -3.04
C HIS A 67 26.72 2.62 -4.35
N ARG A 68 25.43 2.96 -4.23
CA ARG A 68 24.47 3.14 -5.34
C ARG A 68 23.76 4.50 -5.33
N GLU A 69 24.43 5.54 -4.86
CA GLU A 69 23.87 6.87 -4.62
C GLU A 69 23.24 7.50 -5.87
N GLN A 70 23.84 7.29 -7.05
CA GLN A 70 23.27 7.80 -8.31
C GLN A 70 21.94 7.14 -8.65
N ALA A 71 21.82 5.82 -8.48
CA ALA A 71 20.58 5.10 -8.74
C ALA A 71 19.47 5.55 -7.78
N ALA A 72 19.82 5.77 -6.51
CA ALA A 72 18.91 6.32 -5.50
C ALA A 72 18.41 7.73 -5.89
N SER A 73 19.34 8.60 -6.32
CA SER A 73 19.03 9.96 -6.76
C SER A 73 18.12 9.97 -7.99
N ASP A 74 18.40 9.12 -8.97
CA ASP A 74 17.60 9.01 -10.19
C ASP A 74 16.19 8.50 -9.90
N TYR A 75 16.06 7.53 -8.97
CA TYR A 75 14.78 7.02 -8.50
C TYR A 75 13.99 8.08 -7.74
N LEU A 76 14.64 8.82 -6.84
CA LEU A 76 14.01 9.88 -6.07
C LEU A 76 13.52 11.00 -6.99
N ALA A 77 14.31 11.40 -7.98
CA ALA A 77 13.90 12.39 -8.97
C ALA A 77 12.68 11.92 -9.79
N PHE A 78 12.68 10.66 -10.24
CA PHE A 78 11.53 10.05 -10.89
C PHE A 78 10.28 10.13 -9.99
N TYR A 79 10.38 9.64 -8.75
CA TYR A 79 9.28 9.63 -7.80
C TYR A 79 8.72 11.05 -7.54
N GLN A 80 9.60 12.01 -7.24
CA GLN A 80 9.23 13.40 -6.95
C GLN A 80 8.57 14.07 -8.15
N GLN A 81 9.07 13.83 -9.37
CA GLN A 81 8.50 14.38 -10.59
C GLN A 81 7.06 13.86 -10.83
N HIS A 82 6.80 12.58 -10.60
CA HIS A 82 5.46 12.01 -10.72
C HIS A 82 4.54 12.52 -9.62
N LEU A 83 5.00 12.55 -8.37
CA LEU A 83 4.20 13.05 -7.24
C LEU A 83 3.85 14.53 -7.40
N ALA A 84 4.80 15.37 -7.80
CA ALA A 84 4.59 16.80 -8.02
C ALA A 84 3.51 17.07 -9.08
N ARG A 85 3.49 16.28 -10.17
CA ARG A 85 2.44 16.37 -11.21
C ARG A 85 1.05 16.09 -10.65
N VAL A 86 0.91 15.05 -9.83
CA VAL A 86 -0.37 14.74 -9.16
C VAL A 86 -0.75 15.90 -8.23
N GLN A 87 0.17 16.33 -7.36
CA GLN A 87 -0.04 17.39 -6.37
C GLN A 87 -0.41 18.73 -6.99
N GLN A 88 0.20 19.09 -8.14
CA GLN A 88 -0.12 20.32 -8.86
C GLN A 88 -1.59 20.36 -9.30
N VAL A 89 -2.14 19.23 -9.75
CA VAL A 89 -3.54 19.16 -10.18
C VAL A 89 -4.49 19.14 -8.97
N VAL A 90 -4.21 18.30 -7.97
CA VAL A 90 -5.13 18.11 -6.84
C VAL A 90 -5.04 19.23 -5.79
N GLY A 91 -3.95 19.99 -5.76
CA GLY A 91 -3.78 21.17 -4.91
C GLY A 91 -4.76 22.30 -5.24
N ALA A 92 -5.24 22.37 -6.48
CA ALA A 92 -6.27 23.31 -6.90
C ALA A 92 -7.70 22.87 -6.54
N ILE A 93 -7.88 21.67 -5.99
CA ILE A 93 -9.19 21.10 -5.68
C ILE A 93 -9.54 21.38 -4.21
N PRO A 94 -10.60 22.16 -3.93
CA PRO A 94 -11.04 22.43 -2.57
C PRO A 94 -11.38 21.14 -1.82
N GLU A 95 -11.06 21.08 -0.53
CA GLU A 95 -11.30 19.88 0.29
C GLU A 95 -12.76 19.40 0.24
N ALA A 96 -13.71 20.34 0.23
CA ALA A 96 -15.14 20.02 0.13
C ALA A 96 -15.53 19.31 -1.18
N GLN A 97 -14.74 19.44 -2.25
CA GLN A 97 -14.97 18.81 -3.55
C GLN A 97 -14.21 17.49 -3.72
N ARG A 98 -13.35 17.13 -2.76
CA ARG A 98 -12.59 15.88 -2.82
C ARG A 98 -13.51 14.68 -2.56
N PRO A 99 -13.45 13.61 -3.38
CA PRO A 99 -14.32 12.46 -3.21
C PRO A 99 -13.99 11.75 -1.91
N LYS A 100 -15.03 11.23 -1.24
CA LYS A 100 -14.85 10.33 -0.11
C LYS A 100 -14.41 8.96 -0.61
N VAL A 101 -13.38 8.40 0.00
CA VAL A 101 -12.75 7.16 -0.45
C VAL A 101 -12.73 6.17 0.70
N PHE A 102 -13.12 4.93 0.40
CA PHE A 102 -12.93 3.80 1.29
C PHE A 102 -11.94 2.81 0.68
N ILE A 103 -10.98 2.34 1.48
CA ILE A 103 -9.96 1.35 1.11
C ILE A 103 -10.17 0.06 1.93
N ASP A 104 -10.65 -1.01 1.30
CA ASP A 104 -10.79 -2.34 1.93
C ASP A 104 -9.46 -3.09 1.79
N MET A 105 -8.70 -3.16 2.88
CA MET A 105 -7.36 -3.75 2.90
C MET A 105 -7.42 -5.26 2.97
N LEU A 106 -6.74 -5.95 2.06
CA LEU A 106 -6.80 -7.42 1.94
C LEU A 106 -8.26 -7.91 1.93
N ALA A 107 -9.04 -7.32 1.03
CA ALA A 107 -10.47 -7.50 0.98
C ALA A 107 -10.83 -8.98 0.79
N GLY A 108 -11.62 -9.51 1.73
CA GLY A 108 -12.18 -10.86 1.67
C GLY A 108 -11.28 -12.00 2.16
N VAL A 109 -10.11 -11.72 2.73
CA VAL A 109 -9.31 -12.75 3.44
C VAL A 109 -9.48 -12.77 4.96
N TRP A 110 -10.20 -11.80 5.53
CA TRP A 110 -10.45 -11.70 6.97
C TRP A 110 -11.69 -12.50 7.39
N ASP A 111 -11.56 -13.26 8.48
CA ASP A 111 -12.60 -14.17 9.00
C ASP A 111 -13.80 -13.44 9.63
N ALA A 112 -13.60 -12.22 10.11
CA ALA A 112 -14.62 -11.44 10.83
C ALA A 112 -15.65 -10.77 9.92
N GLY A 113 -15.62 -11.04 8.61
CA GLY A 113 -16.31 -10.18 7.65
C GLY A 113 -15.62 -8.83 7.56
N CYS A 114 -16.11 -8.00 6.65
CA CYS A 114 -15.53 -6.71 6.32
C CYS A 114 -15.57 -5.73 7.54
N CYS A 115 -14.67 -4.75 7.69
CA CYS A 115 -13.61 -4.37 6.74
C CYS A 115 -12.35 -3.81 7.42
N HIS A 116 -11.21 -4.45 7.19
CA HIS A 116 -9.91 -3.92 7.58
C HIS A 116 -9.52 -2.75 6.68
N THR A 117 -9.00 -1.66 7.23
CA THR A 117 -8.73 -0.43 6.47
C THR A 117 -7.57 0.38 7.06
N ALA A 118 -7.17 1.43 6.35
CA ALA A 118 -6.13 2.38 6.74
C ALA A 118 -6.75 3.73 7.15
N GLY A 119 -6.30 4.28 8.28
CA GLY A 119 -6.66 5.61 8.79
C GLY A 119 -5.66 6.68 8.34
N LYS A 120 -5.02 7.37 9.30
CA LYS A 120 -4.02 8.42 9.06
C LYS A 120 -2.61 7.81 8.90
N GLY A 121 -2.36 7.20 7.75
CA GLY A 121 -1.13 6.50 7.41
C GLY A 121 -1.37 5.44 6.32
N ASN A 122 -0.32 4.75 5.86
CA ASN A 122 -0.47 3.62 4.93
C ASN A 122 -1.20 4.06 3.63
N PHE A 123 -2.09 3.27 3.05
CA PHE A 123 -2.91 3.68 1.89
C PHE A 123 -3.71 4.97 2.14
N GLY A 124 -3.99 5.35 3.39
CA GLY A 124 -4.60 6.62 3.73
C GLY A 124 -3.76 7.84 3.33
N GLU A 125 -2.43 7.72 3.36
CA GLU A 125 -1.51 8.76 2.87
C GLU A 125 -1.61 8.87 1.34
N PHE A 126 -1.72 7.74 0.63
CA PHE A 126 -1.84 7.73 -0.82
C PHE A 126 -3.17 8.34 -1.27
N ILE A 127 -4.27 8.05 -0.55
CA ILE A 127 -5.57 8.69 -0.79
C ILE A 127 -5.44 10.21 -0.65
N SER A 128 -4.80 10.66 0.43
CA SER A 128 -4.63 12.09 0.70
C SER A 128 -3.75 12.78 -0.34
N ALA A 129 -2.65 12.14 -0.74
CA ALA A 129 -1.73 12.62 -1.77
C ALA A 129 -2.38 12.70 -3.16
N ALA A 130 -3.27 11.74 -3.47
CA ALA A 130 -4.08 11.73 -4.70
C ALA A 130 -5.29 12.67 -4.64
N GLY A 131 -5.47 13.42 -3.55
CA GLY A 131 -6.55 14.39 -3.40
C GLY A 131 -7.91 13.79 -3.07
N GLY A 132 -7.97 12.61 -2.46
CA GLY A 132 -9.19 12.03 -1.90
C GLY A 132 -9.39 12.39 -0.42
N ARG A 133 -10.58 12.11 0.11
CA ARG A 133 -10.89 12.16 1.55
C ARG A 133 -11.09 10.75 2.08
N ASN A 134 -10.13 10.25 2.86
CA ASN A 134 -10.23 8.94 3.47
C ASN A 134 -11.31 8.92 4.56
N ILE A 135 -12.36 8.12 4.40
CA ILE A 135 -13.45 8.04 5.40
C ILE A 135 -12.99 7.46 6.73
N ALA A 136 -11.93 6.65 6.75
CA ALA A 136 -11.44 5.98 7.95
C ALA A 136 -10.50 6.87 8.78
N ALA A 137 -10.04 8.01 8.24
CA ALA A 137 -9.05 8.86 8.89
C ALA A 137 -9.48 9.38 10.27
N ASP A 138 -10.78 9.70 10.43
CA ASP A 138 -11.34 10.21 11.69
C ASP A 138 -12.16 9.16 12.45
N LEU A 139 -12.31 7.96 11.90
CA LEU A 139 -13.06 6.86 12.52
C LEU A 139 -12.13 5.87 13.25
N LEU A 140 -10.87 5.77 12.82
CA LEU A 140 -9.89 4.88 13.43
C LEU A 140 -9.03 5.61 14.47
N PRO A 141 -8.73 4.98 15.62
CA PRO A 141 -7.81 5.52 16.62
C PRO A 141 -6.34 5.42 16.20
N GLY A 142 -6.02 4.67 15.13
CA GLY A 142 -4.67 4.40 14.68
C GLY A 142 -4.52 4.34 13.15
N VAL A 143 -3.35 3.92 12.70
CA VAL A 143 -3.01 3.84 11.26
C VAL A 143 -3.80 2.73 10.56
N LEU A 144 -4.04 1.60 11.22
CA LEU A 144 -4.80 0.47 10.72
C LEU A 144 -5.88 0.10 11.74
N GLY A 145 -6.98 -0.46 11.24
CA GLY A 145 -8.07 -0.94 12.08
C GLY A 145 -9.26 -1.37 11.24
N ASP A 146 -10.35 -1.72 11.90
CA ASP A 146 -11.54 -2.22 11.24
C ASP A 146 -12.68 -1.21 11.34
N LEU A 147 -13.44 -1.05 10.26
CA LEU A 147 -14.72 -0.36 10.27
C LEU A 147 -15.86 -1.36 10.11
N SER A 148 -16.97 -1.09 10.80
CA SER A 148 -18.21 -1.84 10.60
C SER A 148 -18.82 -1.52 9.24
N MET A 149 -19.61 -2.45 8.69
CA MET A 149 -20.33 -2.25 7.44
C MET A 149 -21.25 -1.02 7.52
N GLU A 150 -21.93 -0.82 8.65
CA GLU A 150 -22.82 0.33 8.89
C GLU A 150 -22.06 1.65 8.86
N GLN A 151 -20.86 1.72 9.44
CA GLN A 151 -20.02 2.92 9.39
C GLN A 151 -19.64 3.27 7.94
N ILE A 152 -19.34 2.26 7.12
CA ILE A 152 -18.97 2.46 5.71
C ILE A 152 -20.19 2.92 4.88
N ILE A 153 -21.34 2.27 5.06
CA ILE A 153 -22.59 2.66 4.39
C ILE A 153 -22.97 4.09 4.77
N ALA A 154 -22.97 4.42 6.07
CA ALA A 154 -23.30 5.76 6.58
C ALA A 154 -22.33 6.83 6.06
N SER A 155 -21.06 6.49 5.88
CA SER A 155 -20.06 7.38 5.33
C SER A 155 -20.27 7.70 3.84
N ARG A 156 -21.07 6.90 3.12
CA ARG A 156 -21.42 7.09 1.69
C ARG A 156 -20.17 7.42 0.84
N PRO A 157 -19.17 6.53 0.74
CA PRO A 157 -17.98 6.78 -0.06
C PRO A 157 -18.35 6.96 -1.53
N ASP A 158 -17.64 7.85 -2.21
CA ASP A 158 -17.76 8.09 -3.66
C ASP A 158 -16.89 7.12 -4.47
N VAL A 159 -15.83 6.59 -3.85
CA VAL A 159 -14.93 5.62 -4.47
C VAL A 159 -14.64 4.50 -3.48
N TYR A 160 -14.74 3.26 -3.97
CA TYR A 160 -14.35 2.06 -3.25
C TYR A 160 -13.09 1.48 -3.90
N ILE A 161 -12.08 1.22 -3.09
CA ILE A 161 -10.84 0.58 -3.52
C ILE A 161 -10.63 -0.67 -2.67
N ALA A 162 -10.48 -1.83 -3.30
CA ALA A 162 -10.03 -3.04 -2.61
C ALA A 162 -8.55 -3.28 -2.87
N THR A 163 -7.86 -3.83 -1.87
CA THR A 163 -6.48 -4.31 -2.04
C THR A 163 -6.38 -5.82 -1.86
N GLY A 164 -5.44 -6.45 -2.57
CA GLY A 164 -5.19 -7.88 -2.47
C GLY A 164 -3.76 -8.26 -2.82
N SER A 165 -3.21 -9.24 -2.12
CA SER A 165 -1.94 -9.91 -2.47
C SER A 165 -1.97 -11.43 -2.24
N ARG A 166 -3.07 -11.96 -1.68
CA ARG A 166 -3.24 -13.38 -1.39
C ARG A 166 -4.71 -13.77 -1.41
N THR A 167 -4.96 -15.05 -1.64
CA THR A 167 -6.30 -15.64 -1.62
C THR A 167 -6.49 -16.53 -0.40
N LYS A 168 -7.73 -16.67 0.06
CA LYS A 168 -8.11 -17.65 1.08
C LYS A 168 -9.08 -18.67 0.47
N PRO A 169 -8.77 -19.97 0.51
CA PRO A 169 -9.66 -21.00 -0.03
C PRO A 169 -11.08 -20.86 0.54
N GLY A 170 -12.08 -20.88 -0.34
CA GLY A 170 -13.49 -20.76 0.03
C GLY A 170 -14.00 -19.32 0.22
N LEU A 171 -13.14 -18.30 0.14
CA LEU A 171 -13.57 -16.89 0.21
C LEU A 171 -13.27 -16.15 -1.10
N ALA A 172 -14.12 -15.19 -1.43
CA ALA A 172 -13.82 -14.22 -2.49
C ALA A 172 -12.65 -13.36 -2.03
N SER A 173 -11.56 -13.34 -2.81
CA SER A 173 -10.38 -12.52 -2.53
C SER A 173 -9.84 -11.93 -3.81
N LEU A 174 -9.35 -10.71 -3.73
CA LEU A 174 -8.79 -9.99 -4.86
C LEU A 174 -7.43 -10.57 -5.27
N ARG A 175 -7.26 -10.83 -6.57
CA ARG A 175 -6.06 -11.47 -7.13
C ARG A 175 -5.27 -10.45 -7.94
N PHE A 176 -3.98 -10.34 -7.62
CA PHE A 176 -3.00 -9.52 -8.32
C PHE A 176 -1.63 -10.18 -8.33
N GLY A 177 -0.71 -9.58 -9.06
CA GLY A 177 0.70 -9.98 -9.10
C GLY A 177 1.16 -10.37 -10.49
N ALA A 178 2.47 -10.63 -10.57
CA ALA A 178 3.22 -10.87 -11.80
C ALA A 178 2.71 -12.02 -12.69
N GLN A 179 1.90 -12.94 -12.14
CA GLN A 179 1.35 -14.11 -12.83
C GLN A 179 -0.18 -14.03 -13.02
N THR A 180 -0.82 -12.94 -12.61
CA THR A 180 -2.27 -12.78 -12.69
C THR A 180 -2.66 -12.04 -13.97
N GLY A 181 -3.49 -12.67 -14.82
CA GLY A 181 -4.04 -12.04 -16.01
C GLY A 181 -5.10 -10.98 -15.69
N GLU A 182 -5.28 -9.99 -16.57
CA GLU A 182 -6.23 -8.88 -16.33
C GLU A 182 -7.68 -9.37 -16.15
N GLN A 183 -8.07 -10.41 -16.91
CA GLN A 183 -9.39 -11.02 -16.80
C GLN A 183 -9.63 -11.64 -15.42
N ASP A 184 -8.64 -12.36 -14.88
CA ASP A 184 -8.72 -12.99 -13.56
C ASP A 184 -8.78 -11.95 -12.45
N ALA A 185 -7.97 -10.90 -12.55
CA ALA A 185 -7.99 -9.77 -11.62
C ALA A 185 -9.37 -9.10 -11.60
N ARG A 186 -9.92 -8.75 -12.78
CA ARG A 186 -11.26 -8.15 -12.91
C ARG A 186 -12.37 -9.07 -12.39
N ALA A 187 -12.32 -10.36 -12.72
CA ALA A 187 -13.30 -11.35 -12.25
C ALA A 187 -13.25 -11.49 -10.72
N SER A 188 -12.06 -11.48 -10.13
CA SER A 188 -11.90 -11.55 -8.67
C SER A 188 -12.44 -10.30 -7.96
N LEU A 189 -12.26 -9.11 -8.54
CA LEU A 189 -12.85 -7.87 -8.03
C LEU A 189 -14.38 -7.89 -8.11
N ALA A 190 -14.93 -8.34 -9.24
CA ALA A 190 -16.38 -8.47 -9.42
C ALA A 190 -17.00 -9.44 -8.39
N GLN A 191 -16.37 -10.59 -8.15
CA GLN A 191 -16.80 -11.54 -7.12
C GLN A 191 -16.72 -10.94 -5.71
N LEU A 192 -15.67 -10.17 -5.43
CA LEU A 192 -15.46 -9.55 -4.12
C LEU A 192 -16.56 -8.52 -3.80
N VAL A 193 -16.96 -7.70 -4.76
CA VAL A 193 -17.99 -6.66 -4.52
C VAL A 193 -19.42 -7.18 -4.67
N ALA A 194 -19.61 -8.39 -5.17
CA ALA A 194 -20.88 -9.10 -5.18
C ALA A 194 -21.19 -9.82 -3.84
N ARG A 195 -20.33 -9.67 -2.83
CA ARG A 195 -20.59 -10.21 -1.48
C ARG A 195 -21.87 -9.61 -0.89
N PRO A 196 -22.67 -10.37 -0.13
CA PRO A 196 -23.91 -9.86 0.48
C PRO A 196 -23.69 -8.55 1.25
N GLY A 197 -24.54 -7.56 1.01
CA GLY A 197 -24.53 -6.25 1.67
C GLY A 197 -23.63 -5.20 1.01
N PHE A 198 -22.68 -5.58 0.14
CA PHE A 198 -21.78 -4.62 -0.51
C PHE A 198 -22.47 -3.75 -1.56
N ASP A 199 -23.56 -4.23 -2.15
CA ASP A 199 -24.41 -3.47 -3.06
C ASP A 199 -25.03 -2.22 -2.42
N THR A 200 -25.12 -2.17 -1.09
CA THR A 200 -25.61 -1.00 -0.34
C THR A 200 -24.56 0.12 -0.20
N ILE A 201 -23.28 -0.15 -0.50
CA ILE A 201 -22.22 0.85 -0.48
C ILE A 201 -22.35 1.72 -1.73
N LYS A 202 -22.53 3.04 -1.54
CA LYS A 202 -22.72 4.02 -2.64
C LYS A 202 -21.76 3.82 -3.82
N ALA A 203 -20.46 3.77 -3.57
CA ALA A 203 -19.46 3.61 -4.61
C ALA A 203 -19.59 2.29 -5.40
N ILE A 204 -20.05 1.21 -4.76
CA ILE A 204 -20.27 -0.09 -5.42
C ILE A 204 -21.53 -0.03 -6.28
N HIS A 205 -22.62 0.51 -5.73
CA HIS A 205 -23.86 0.74 -6.45
C HIS A 205 -23.67 1.65 -7.68
N GLU A 206 -22.85 2.70 -7.56
CA GLU A 206 -22.50 3.63 -8.65
C GLU A 206 -21.37 3.10 -9.56
N GLY A 207 -20.82 1.93 -9.25
CA GLY A 207 -19.77 1.28 -10.04
C GLY A 207 -18.41 1.98 -10.02
N ARG A 208 -18.15 2.86 -9.05
CA ARG A 208 -16.85 3.49 -8.79
C ARG A 208 -15.97 2.58 -7.92
N VAL A 209 -15.65 1.42 -8.47
CA VAL A 209 -14.97 0.32 -7.79
C VAL A 209 -13.65 0.01 -8.48
N HIS A 210 -12.58 0.00 -7.68
CA HIS A 210 -11.23 -0.26 -8.16
C HIS A 210 -10.55 -1.31 -7.28
N GLY A 211 -9.57 -2.00 -7.87
CA GLY A 211 -8.72 -2.96 -7.19
C GLY A 211 -7.26 -2.59 -7.41
N ILE A 212 -6.43 -2.75 -6.39
CA ILE A 212 -4.98 -2.56 -6.50
C ILE A 212 -4.20 -3.59 -5.67
N ALA A 213 -2.99 -3.92 -6.09
CA ALA A 213 -2.12 -4.82 -5.36
C ALA A 213 -1.81 -4.27 -3.97
N HIS A 214 -1.88 -5.15 -2.97
CA HIS A 214 -1.67 -4.73 -1.58
C HIS A 214 -0.23 -4.32 -1.29
N ASP A 215 0.74 -4.90 -1.99
CA ASP A 215 2.18 -4.73 -1.71
C ASP A 215 2.67 -3.29 -1.89
N TYR A 216 1.89 -2.43 -2.57
CA TYR A 216 2.17 -0.99 -2.64
C TYR A 216 2.17 -0.30 -1.27
N TYR A 217 1.54 -0.86 -0.23
CA TYR A 217 1.50 -0.25 1.11
C TYR A 217 2.90 -0.03 1.72
N ASP A 218 3.87 -0.87 1.33
CA ASP A 218 5.23 -0.89 1.86
C ASP A 218 6.29 -1.01 0.75
N SER A 219 5.91 -0.70 -0.49
CA SER A 219 6.82 -0.69 -1.63
C SER A 219 7.21 0.74 -2.00
N PRO A 220 8.48 1.01 -2.36
CA PRO A 220 8.86 2.32 -2.91
C PRO A 220 8.13 2.62 -4.22
N TYR A 221 7.55 1.62 -4.91
CA TYR A 221 6.81 1.79 -6.17
C TYR A 221 5.39 2.35 -5.96
N ASN A 222 5.04 2.76 -4.73
CA ASN A 222 3.73 3.29 -4.36
C ASN A 222 3.29 4.54 -5.15
N ILE A 223 4.19 5.20 -5.87
CA ILE A 223 3.82 6.28 -6.81
C ILE A 223 2.82 5.81 -7.86
N ILE A 224 2.89 4.54 -8.27
CA ILE A 224 1.92 3.91 -9.18
C ILE A 224 0.52 3.91 -8.57
N ALA A 225 0.41 3.59 -7.27
CA ALA A 225 -0.86 3.62 -6.55
C ALA A 225 -1.41 5.05 -6.43
N ILE A 226 -0.56 6.03 -6.11
CA ILE A 226 -0.96 7.44 -6.02
C ILE A 226 -1.49 7.95 -7.38
N GLU A 227 -0.82 7.62 -8.48
CA GLU A 227 -1.27 8.00 -9.82
C GLU A 227 -2.58 7.30 -10.23
N ALA A 228 -2.72 6.00 -9.93
CA ALA A 228 -3.97 5.28 -10.15
C ALA A 228 -5.13 5.92 -9.37
N PHE A 229 -4.91 6.22 -8.08
CA PHE A 229 -5.90 6.85 -7.22
C PHE A 229 -6.30 8.22 -7.75
N ALA A 230 -5.33 9.06 -8.14
CA ALA A 230 -5.58 10.37 -8.70
C ALA A 230 -6.44 10.29 -9.98
N LYS A 231 -6.13 9.33 -10.86
CA LYS A 231 -6.91 9.06 -12.08
C LYS A 231 -8.33 8.59 -11.77
N TRP A 232 -8.52 7.72 -10.78
CA TRP A 232 -9.86 7.24 -10.35
C TRP A 232 -10.71 8.33 -9.70
N PHE A 233 -10.06 9.22 -8.95
CA PHE A 233 -10.75 10.31 -8.26
C PHE A 233 -11.19 11.40 -9.25
N TYR A 234 -10.34 11.70 -10.24
CA TYR A 234 -10.54 12.79 -11.18
C TYR A 234 -10.20 12.38 -12.64
N PRO A 235 -10.96 11.47 -13.25
CA PRO A 235 -10.65 10.96 -14.58
C PRO A 235 -10.58 12.06 -15.64
N ASP A 236 -11.41 13.11 -15.51
CA ASP A 236 -11.39 14.24 -16.43
C ASP A 236 -10.17 15.15 -16.30
N ARG A 237 -9.60 15.26 -15.10
CA ARG A 237 -8.40 16.06 -14.84
C ARG A 237 -7.12 15.30 -15.19
N PHE A 238 -7.17 13.97 -15.12
CA PHE A 238 -6.05 13.06 -15.41
C PHE A 238 -6.28 12.23 -16.69
N LYS A 239 -6.93 12.82 -17.71
CA LYS A 239 -7.12 12.15 -19.02
C LYS A 239 -5.79 11.73 -19.64
N ALA A 240 -4.80 12.62 -19.61
CA ALA A 240 -3.48 12.41 -20.19
C ALA A 240 -2.54 11.54 -19.33
N LEU A 241 -2.90 11.25 -18.07
CA LEU A 241 -2.08 10.42 -17.19
C LEU A 241 -2.19 8.95 -17.60
N ASP A 242 -1.09 8.34 -18.03
CA ASP A 242 -1.01 6.90 -18.30
C ASP A 242 -0.18 6.20 -17.22
N VAL A 243 -0.87 5.58 -16.27
CA VAL A 243 -0.25 4.86 -15.14
C VAL A 243 0.52 3.61 -15.63
N LYS A 244 0.08 2.97 -16.73
CA LYS A 244 0.81 1.85 -17.33
C LYS A 244 2.13 2.33 -17.93
N ALA A 245 2.15 3.51 -18.55
CA ALA A 245 3.38 4.12 -19.04
C ALA A 245 4.35 4.47 -17.89
N THR A 246 3.85 5.02 -16.77
CA THR A 246 4.68 5.26 -15.58
C THR A 246 5.28 3.96 -15.04
N GLN A 247 4.48 2.87 -14.96
CA GLN A 247 4.99 1.57 -14.53
C GLN A 247 6.05 1.02 -15.50
N ALA A 248 5.82 1.11 -16.80
CA ALA A 248 6.78 0.69 -17.80
C ALA A 248 8.10 1.48 -17.72
N GLU A 249 8.03 2.79 -17.46
CA GLU A 249 9.21 3.62 -17.22
C GLU A 249 9.96 3.17 -15.96
N LEU A 250 9.25 2.95 -14.84
CA LEU A 250 9.84 2.48 -13.58
C LEU A 250 10.63 1.18 -13.82
N TYR A 251 10.01 0.20 -14.48
CA TYR A 251 10.64 -1.09 -14.75
C TYR A 251 11.84 -0.93 -15.68
N ARG A 252 11.70 -0.18 -16.77
CA ARG A 252 12.78 0.04 -17.75
C ARG A 252 14.01 0.72 -17.13
N ARG A 253 13.80 1.67 -16.22
CA ARG A 253 14.90 2.48 -15.65
C ARG A 253 15.56 1.83 -14.45
N PHE A 254 14.80 1.13 -13.61
CA PHE A 254 15.25 0.73 -12.28
C PHE A 254 15.22 -0.79 -12.05
N LEU A 255 14.65 -1.57 -12.96
CA LEU A 255 14.53 -3.03 -12.83
C LEU A 255 15.14 -3.77 -14.00
N ALA A 256 15.59 -5.00 -13.72
CA ALA A 256 16.16 -5.90 -14.73
C ALA A 256 15.13 -6.89 -15.33
N VAL A 257 13.85 -6.73 -14.98
CA VAL A 257 12.75 -7.62 -15.40
C VAL A 257 11.68 -6.82 -16.14
N PRO A 258 10.97 -7.44 -17.10
CA PRO A 258 9.84 -6.80 -17.75
C PRO A 258 8.63 -6.68 -16.81
N VAL A 259 7.70 -5.78 -17.15
CA VAL A 259 6.37 -5.76 -16.52
C VAL A 259 5.61 -7.01 -16.93
N THR A 260 5.09 -7.76 -15.96
CA THR A 260 4.20 -8.90 -16.19
C THR A 260 3.03 -8.87 -15.23
N GLY A 261 1.94 -9.56 -15.59
CA GLY A 261 0.77 -9.67 -14.74
C GLY A 261 -0.05 -8.38 -14.65
N THR A 262 -0.81 -8.26 -13.57
CA THR A 262 -1.76 -7.16 -13.34
C THR A 262 -1.65 -6.71 -11.89
N GLU A 263 -1.48 -5.41 -11.68
CA GLU A 263 -1.31 -4.82 -10.34
C GLU A 263 -2.47 -3.88 -9.95
N TRP A 264 -3.34 -3.52 -10.89
CA TRP A 264 -4.58 -2.81 -10.62
C TRP A 264 -5.63 -3.09 -11.71
N VAL A 265 -6.90 -3.02 -11.34
CA VAL A 265 -8.03 -3.13 -12.27
C VAL A 265 -9.17 -2.23 -11.83
N ASP A 266 -10.05 -1.90 -12.77
CA ASP A 266 -11.35 -1.31 -12.51
C ASP A 266 -12.42 -2.39 -12.66
N THR A 267 -13.50 -2.31 -11.89
CA THR A 267 -14.67 -3.13 -12.20
C THR A 267 -15.28 -2.61 -13.51
N PRO A 268 -15.60 -3.46 -14.50
CA PRO A 268 -16.40 -3.02 -15.62
C PRO A 268 -17.75 -2.54 -15.07
N LEU A 269 -18.07 -1.26 -15.28
CA LEU A 269 -19.43 -0.75 -15.07
C LEU A 269 -20.40 -1.65 -15.86
N PRO A 270 -21.50 -2.15 -15.28
CA PRO A 270 -22.67 -2.35 -16.11
C PRO A 270 -23.01 -0.96 -16.66
N ALA A 271 -22.94 -0.78 -17.98
CA ALA A 271 -23.32 0.47 -18.60
C ALA A 271 -24.71 0.87 -18.07
N ALA A 272 -24.81 2.08 -17.50
CA ALA A 272 -26.08 2.65 -17.09
C ALA A 272 -27.00 2.70 -18.32
N GLY A 273 -27.90 1.71 -18.45
CA GLY A 273 -28.76 1.56 -19.62
C GLY A 273 -29.19 0.15 -20.03
N GLN A 274 -28.71 -0.94 -19.40
CA GLN A 274 -29.05 -2.31 -19.87
C GLN A 274 -29.76 -3.24 -18.86
N GLN A 275 -30.34 -2.72 -17.78
CA GLN A 275 -31.16 -3.52 -16.85
C GLN A 275 -32.64 -3.10 -16.78
N ALA A 276 -33.15 -2.46 -17.83
CA ALA A 276 -34.59 -2.32 -18.05
C ALA A 276 -35.03 -3.18 -19.25
N ALA A 277 -34.73 -4.48 -19.22
CA ALA A 277 -35.35 -5.49 -20.08
C ALA A 277 -34.88 -6.88 -19.64
N ARG A 278 -35.58 -7.48 -18.67
CA ARG A 278 -35.80 -8.93 -18.53
C ARG A 278 -36.82 -9.19 -17.43
#